data_AF-A0A2J0LC31-F1
#
_entry.id   AF-A0A2J0LC31-F1
#
_cell.length_a   1.000
_cell.length_b   1.000
_cell.length_c   1.000
_cell.angle_alpha   90.00
_cell.angle_beta   90.00
_cell.angle_gamma   90.00
#
_symmetry.space_group_name_H-M   'P 1'
#
loop_
_entity.id
_entity.type
_entity.pdbx_description
1 polymer ?
#
loop_
_entity_poly.entity_id
_entity_poly.type
_entity_poly.pdbx_seq_one_letter_code
_entity_poly.pdbx_strand_id
1 'polypeptide(L)'
;TADYVLKSLHEVAEYCKVPRPRYNRNGDVIGESLDASGANKALELLGKHLSLFTDNLNVRKIKSLEDLTDEEAVAIAKEIKEAD
;
A
#
# COMPACT_ATOMS: atom_id res chain seq x y z
N THR A 1 9.14 -12.77 -19.63
CA THR A 1 10.19 -13.07 -18.62
C THR A 1 10.14 -12.02 -17.52
N ALA A 2 10.84 -12.20 -16.40
CA ALA A 2 10.91 -11.20 -15.33
C ALA A 2 11.48 -9.87 -15.85
N ASP A 3 12.54 -9.91 -16.65
CA ASP A 3 13.17 -8.73 -17.25
C ASP A 3 12.21 -7.90 -18.10
N TYR A 4 11.33 -8.57 -18.86
CA TYR A 4 10.30 -7.88 -19.64
C TYR A 4 9.39 -7.06 -18.74
N VAL A 5 8.91 -7.63 -17.63
CA VAL A 5 8.01 -6.94 -16.70
C VAL A 5 8.71 -5.75 -16.04
N LEU A 6 9.95 -5.93 -15.57
CA LEU A 6 10.72 -4.86 -14.94
C LEU A 6 11.00 -3.72 -15.91
N LYS A 7 11.39 -4.06 -17.16
CA LYS A 7 11.60 -3.08 -18.21
C LYS A 7 10.31 -2.31 -18.53
N SER A 8 9.18 -2.99 -18.66
CA SER A 8 7.89 -2.33 -18.91
C SER A 8 7.49 -1.41 -17.76
N LEU A 9 7.68 -1.82 -16.50
CA LEU A 9 7.40 -0.95 -15.35
C LEU A 9 8.28 0.30 -15.34
N HIS A 10 9.57 0.16 -15.69
CA HIS A 10 10.46 1.29 -15.83
C HIS A 10 10.00 2.25 -16.94
N GLU A 11 9.67 1.72 -18.12
CA GLU A 11 9.15 2.52 -19.25
C GLU A 11 7.84 3.24 -18.91
N VAL A 12 6.92 2.58 -18.20
CA VAL A 12 5.67 3.19 -17.72
C VAL A 12 5.97 4.32 -16.73
N ALA A 13 6.86 4.10 -15.76
CA ALA A 13 7.23 5.12 -14.78
C ALA A 13 7.77 6.40 -15.46
N GLU A 14 8.60 6.25 -16.49
CA GLU A 14 9.13 7.39 -17.25
C GLU A 14 8.07 8.04 -18.13
N TYR A 15 7.26 7.25 -18.85
CA TYR A 15 6.20 7.76 -19.72
C TYR A 15 5.13 8.56 -18.96
N CYS A 16 4.79 8.12 -17.75
CA CYS A 16 3.82 8.79 -16.89
C CYS A 16 4.33 10.11 -16.30
N LYS A 17 5.66 10.32 -16.22
CA LYS A 17 6.27 11.60 -15.79
C LYS A 17 6.32 12.66 -16.90
N VAL A 18 6.11 12.27 -18.16
CA VAL A 18 6.09 13.20 -19.29
C VAL A 18 4.88 14.15 -19.17
N PRO A 19 5.08 15.48 -19.15
CA PRO A 19 4.00 16.45 -19.12
C PRO A 19 3.09 16.32 -20.35
N ARG A 20 1.78 16.42 -20.13
CA ARG A 20 0.75 16.42 -21.18
C ARG A 20 -0.20 17.59 -21.00
N PRO A 21 -0.76 18.12 -22.09
CA PRO A 21 -1.76 19.18 -22.00
C PRO A 21 -2.96 18.71 -21.18
N ARG A 22 -3.35 19.54 -20.20
CA ARG A 22 -4.58 19.39 -19.44
C ARG A 22 -5.64 20.25 -20.09
N TYR A 23 -6.77 19.64 -20.41
CA TYR A 23 -7.89 20.32 -21.05
C TYR A 23 -9.00 20.64 -20.03
N ASN A 24 -9.63 21.80 -20.19
CA ASN A 24 -10.89 22.09 -19.51
C ASN A 24 -12.06 21.37 -20.21
N ARG A 25 -13.28 21.55 -19.70
CA ARG A 25 -14.50 20.97 -20.30
C ARG A 25 -14.81 21.51 -21.70
N ASN A 26 -14.28 22.68 -22.05
CA ASN A 26 -14.48 23.33 -23.34
C ASN A 26 -13.43 22.88 -24.38
N GLY A 27 -12.44 22.08 -23.98
CA GLY A 27 -11.36 21.63 -24.84
C GLY A 27 -10.17 22.60 -24.93
N ASP A 28 -10.13 23.67 -24.13
CA ASP A 28 -8.98 24.57 -24.07
C ASP A 28 -7.89 24.00 -23.16
N VAL A 29 -6.63 24.19 -23.56
CA VAL A 29 -5.48 23.84 -22.73
C VAL A 29 -5.39 24.82 -21.56
N ILE A 30 -5.51 24.30 -20.34
CA ILE A 30 -5.45 25.09 -19.09
C ILE A 30 -4.15 24.87 -18.32
N GLY A 31 -3.22 24.10 -18.87
CA GLY A 31 -1.91 23.86 -18.28
C GLY A 31 -1.38 22.49 -18.65
N GLU A 32 -0.40 22.03 -17.88
CA GLU A 32 0.21 20.72 -18.04
C GLU A 32 -0.12 19.82 -16.85
N SER A 33 -0.18 18.53 -17.12
CA SER A 33 -0.24 17.51 -16.09
C SER A 33 0.47 16.25 -16.51
N LEU A 34 1.00 15.54 -15.52
CA LEU A 34 1.58 14.22 -15.66
C LEU A 34 0.67 13.18 -14.98
N ASP A 35 0.82 11.91 -15.35
CA ASP A 35 0.10 10.82 -14.70
C ASP A 35 0.86 10.37 -13.45
N ALA A 36 0.67 11.14 -12.36
CA ALA A 36 1.35 10.85 -11.10
C ALA A 36 0.95 9.48 -10.53
N SER A 37 -0.30 9.05 -10.78
CA SER A 37 -0.82 7.77 -10.26
C SER A 37 -0.11 6.59 -10.93
N GLY A 38 -0.03 6.60 -12.26
CA GLY A 38 0.68 5.58 -13.04
C GLY A 38 2.16 5.52 -12.69
N ALA A 39 2.82 6.68 -12.58
CA ALA A 39 4.22 6.77 -12.19
C ALA A 39 4.46 6.18 -10.79
N ASN A 40 3.65 6.59 -9.80
CA ASN A 40 3.77 6.10 -8.43
C ASN A 40 3.57 4.59 -8.35
N LYS A 41 2.58 4.04 -9.05
CA LYS A 41 2.32 2.60 -9.00
C LYS A 41 3.45 1.78 -9.61
N ALA A 42 4.01 2.23 -10.73
CA ALA A 42 5.14 1.58 -11.36
C ALA A 42 6.38 1.59 -10.46
N LEU A 43 6.69 2.75 -9.84
CA LEU A 43 7.80 2.89 -8.91
C LEU A 43 7.61 2.08 -7.61
N GLU A 44 6.39 1.99 -7.10
CA GLU A 44 6.05 1.14 -5.94
C GLU A 44 6.37 -0.33 -6.23
N LEU A 45 5.95 -0.84 -7.39
CA LEU A 45 6.19 -2.23 -7.78
C LEU A 45 7.68 -2.52 -7.99
N LEU A 46 8.42 -1.60 -8.61
CA LEU A 46 9.88 -1.70 -8.75
C LEU A 46 10.58 -1.68 -7.39
N GLY A 47 10.19 -0.77 -6.50
CA GLY A 47 10.76 -0.70 -5.15
C GLY A 47 10.43 -1.94 -4.31
N LYS A 48 9.24 -2.54 -4.49
CA LYS A 48 8.89 -3.84 -3.88
C LYS A 48 9.78 -4.96 -4.38
N HIS A 49 10.04 -5.03 -5.69
CA HIS A 49 10.96 -5.99 -6.27
C HIS A 49 12.39 -5.84 -5.71
N LEU A 50 12.81 -4.61 -5.46
CA LEU A 50 14.12 -4.28 -4.88
C LEU A 50 14.16 -4.30 -3.34
N SER A 51 13.07 -4.70 -2.68
CA SER A 51 12.94 -4.71 -1.21
C SER A 51 13.22 -3.36 -0.54
N LEU A 52 12.87 -2.25 -1.20
CA LEU A 52 13.01 -0.88 -0.67
C LEU A 52 11.90 -0.51 0.31
N PHE A 53 10.78 -1.24 0.30
CA PHE A 53 9.65 -1.03 1.20
C PHE A 53 9.64 -2.14 2.26
N THR A 54 9.40 -1.76 3.51
CA THR A 54 9.24 -2.70 4.62
C THR A 54 7.98 -2.35 5.39
N ASP A 55 7.14 -3.36 5.63
CA ASP A 55 5.98 -3.20 6.49
C ASP A 55 6.40 -3.33 7.95
N ASN A 56 6.09 -2.31 8.76
CA ASN A 56 6.29 -2.37 10.20
C ASN A 56 4.99 -2.83 10.86
N LEU A 57 4.94 -4.12 11.23
CA LEU A 57 3.80 -4.68 11.95
C LEU A 57 3.98 -4.46 13.45
N ASN A 58 3.28 -3.47 13.99
CA ASN A 58 3.18 -3.29 15.43
C ASN A 58 2.08 -4.22 15.99
N VAL A 59 2.43 -5.48 16.22
CA VAL A 59 1.52 -6.47 16.79
C VAL A 59 1.70 -6.50 18.30
N ARG A 60 0.61 -6.27 19.05
CA ARG A 60 0.59 -6.48 20.51
C ARG A 60 0.81 -7.98 20.78
N LYS A 61 2.00 -8.33 21.28
CA LYS A 61 2.30 -9.69 21.71
C LYS A 61 1.80 -9.88 23.13
N ILE A 62 0.68 -10.57 23.28
CA ILE A 62 0.20 -11.06 24.57
C ILE A 62 1.06 -12.26 24.93
N LYS A 63 1.97 -12.11 25.90
CA LYS A 63 2.86 -13.17 26.37
C LYS A 63 2.36 -13.81 27.65
N SER A 64 1.59 -13.06 28.44
CA SER A 64 0.99 -13.55 29.68
C SER A 64 -0.41 -12.96 29.89
N LEU A 65 -1.12 -13.48 30.90
CA LEU A 65 -2.48 -13.02 31.21
C LEU A 65 -2.49 -11.55 31.63
N GLU A 66 -1.40 -11.04 32.20
CA GLU A 66 -1.26 -9.63 32.59
C GLU A 66 -1.17 -8.69 31.38
N ASP A 67 -0.90 -9.22 30.19
CA ASP A 67 -0.90 -8.45 28.95
C ASP A 67 -2.30 -8.28 28.35
N LEU A 68 -3.33 -8.97 28.90
CA LEU A 68 -4.73 -8.85 28.47
C LEU A 68 -5.36 -7.57 29.03
N THR A 69 -6.30 -7.00 28.28
CA THR A 69 -7.19 -6.00 28.88
C THR A 69 -8.26 -6.69 29.73
N ASP A 70 -8.85 -5.95 30.65
CA ASP A 70 -9.92 -6.47 31.51
C ASP A 70 -11.10 -7.02 30.67
N GLU A 71 -11.44 -6.35 29.57
CA GLU A 71 -12.51 -6.80 28.67
C GLU A 71 -12.18 -8.13 27.98
N GLU A 72 -10.93 -8.31 27.53
CA GLU A 72 -10.47 -9.54 26.89
C GLU A 72 -10.42 -10.70 27.88
N ALA A 73 -9.94 -10.45 29.11
CA ALA A 73 -9.93 -11.44 30.17
C ALA A 73 -11.36 -11.89 30.55
N VAL A 74 -12.29 -10.95 30.64
CA VAL A 74 -13.70 -11.22 30.91
C VAL A 74 -14.35 -12.04 29.79
N ALA A 75 -14.04 -11.73 28.52
CA ALA A 75 -14.57 -12.48 27.39
C ALA A 75 -14.12 -13.94 27.41
N ILE A 76 -12.83 -14.19 27.64
CA ILE A 76 -12.27 -15.55 27.73
C ILE A 76 -12.89 -16.32 28.90
N ALA A 77 -13.02 -15.68 30.07
CA ALA A 77 -13.62 -16.32 31.24
C ALA A 77 -15.09 -16.70 31.00
N LYS A 78 -15.83 -15.90 30.21
CA LYS A 78 -17.21 -16.19 29.85
C LYS A 78 -17.30 -17.40 28.90
N GLU A 79 -16.42 -17.49 27.91
CA GLU A 79 -16.38 -18.64 26.98
C GLU A 79 -16.08 -19.96 27.71
N ILE A 80 -15.15 -19.96 28.66
CA ILE A 80 -14.84 -21.16 29.46
C ILE A 80 -16.07 -21.60 30.26
N LYS A 81 -16.77 -20.66 30.88
CA LYS A 81 -17.96 -20.95 31.69
C LYS A 81 -19.14 -21.49 30.86
N GLU A 82 -19.26 -21.11 29.60
CA GLU A 82 -20.31 -21.60 28.70
C GLU A 82 -19.98 -22.97 28.07
N ALA A 83 -18.73 -23.42 28.21
CA ALA A 83 -18.26 -24.72 27.72
C ALA A 83 -18.32 -25.85 28.76
N ASP A 84 -18.47 -25.50 30.05
CA ASP A 84 -18.71 -26.41 31.19
C ASP A 84 -20.22 -26.66 31.41
#